data_AF-A0A2M7A151-F1
#
_entry.id   AF-A0A2M7A151-F1
#
_cell.length_a   1.000
_cell.length_b   1.000
_cell.length_c   1.000
_cell.angle_alpha   90.00
_cell.angle_beta   90.00
_cell.angle_gamma   90.00
#
_symmetry.space_group_name_H-M   'P 1'
#
loop_
_entity.id
_entity.type
_entity.pdbx_description
1 polymer ?
#
loop_
_entity_poly.entity_id
_entity_poly.type
_entity_poly.pdbx_seq_one_letter_code
_entity_poly.pdbx_strand_id
1 'polypeptide(L)'
;MRSIISKPPSVFLCLSLLFGFALFIGATKIADFDIWWHLKTGEIIRAWGTIPKYDIFSYTAPGASWVNHEWLFQVFASFLYDHFGIASLTLAKLAIILCAAFFLYKTFKLFVSSDGLALFGSVVILWSMADRVMIRPFLFSSLFIIIFCYFLHRFVCLGKGRIWILPIIQLLWINLHGGALLGPMIVFSFAFGESFQKVLKKDLNFGGPEEITNRKIIYLWIVCFLTLLACLANPEGINIFLFSVRHLKMDAIMSFTQEWLPALDSRLNYVVSLIIFKIVIVLIFISYFLNLKKVRLSHICLTALSGALILKGSRFSPDFVIINLPLAFLNFKSLKPRFAYLIQRKIITEWVLLSVVFVFLASVFYNGLPLLLNSQGVNNVGFGALSSFAPKNMVDFLEENNISGKVFNEVGVGGYLIFSRWPADLVFIDGRTPVYGDDFYQKYIAVFSHSRNFENLDKIYHFDYLVFKADQAWNLRYMHEYLWKNPMWKLVFFDGSEGLVYLRNIPRFNKILDKYEMKRHPIVDAMKIRRL
;
A
#
# COMPACT_ATOMS: atom_id res chain seq x y z
N MET A 1 17.63 -42.93 -9.79
CA MET A 1 17.74 -41.47 -9.51
C MET A 1 18.08 -40.59 -10.72
N ARG A 2 18.65 -41.09 -11.84
CA ARG A 2 18.96 -40.26 -13.03
C ARG A 2 17.77 -39.85 -13.92
N SER A 3 16.56 -40.42 -13.74
CA SER A 3 15.43 -40.15 -14.65
C SER A 3 14.56 -38.95 -14.27
N ILE A 4 14.53 -38.54 -13.01
CA ILE A 4 13.64 -37.45 -12.53
C ILE A 4 14.16 -36.06 -12.94
N ILE A 5 15.47 -35.88 -13.05
CA ILE A 5 16.13 -34.59 -13.38
C ILE A 5 16.24 -34.38 -14.90
N SER A 6 15.53 -35.14 -15.72
CA SER A 6 15.65 -35.05 -17.19
C SER A 6 14.71 -34.01 -17.85
N LYS A 7 13.72 -33.51 -17.11
CA LYS A 7 12.74 -32.56 -17.63
C LYS A 7 12.74 -31.26 -16.83
N PRO A 8 12.60 -30.10 -17.51
CA PRO A 8 12.32 -28.84 -16.83
C PRO A 8 11.03 -28.98 -16.00
N PRO A 9 10.90 -28.28 -14.87
CA PRO A 9 9.65 -28.27 -14.12
C PRO A 9 8.48 -27.89 -15.01
N SER A 10 7.34 -28.54 -14.80
CA SER A 10 6.15 -28.23 -15.58
C SER A 10 5.69 -26.80 -15.29
N VAL A 11 5.17 -26.12 -16.31
CA VAL A 11 4.50 -24.82 -16.16
C VAL A 11 3.44 -24.88 -15.05
N PHE A 12 2.77 -26.03 -14.93
CA PHE A 12 1.82 -26.29 -13.85
C PHE A 12 2.46 -26.18 -12.46
N LEU A 13 3.61 -26.82 -12.21
CA LEU A 13 4.32 -26.71 -10.93
C LEU A 13 4.71 -25.27 -10.62
N CYS A 14 5.24 -24.53 -11.61
CA CYS A 14 5.60 -23.13 -11.42
C CYS A 14 4.38 -22.26 -11.09
N LEU A 15 3.27 -22.42 -11.81
CA LEU A 15 2.04 -21.68 -11.54
C LEU A 15 1.43 -22.05 -10.19
N SER A 16 1.48 -23.32 -9.79
CA SER A 16 1.01 -23.77 -8.48
C SER A 16 1.83 -23.17 -7.34
N LEU A 17 3.16 -23.10 -7.47
CA LEU A 17 4.01 -22.43 -6.46
C LEU A 17 3.75 -20.92 -6.41
N LEU A 18 3.62 -20.28 -7.57
CA LEU A 18 3.31 -18.85 -7.65
C LEU A 18 1.96 -18.52 -7.02
N PHE A 19 0.93 -19.28 -7.36
CA PHE A 19 -0.41 -19.09 -6.81
C PHE A 19 -0.50 -19.51 -5.35
N GLY A 20 0.27 -20.51 -4.92
CA GLY A 20 0.43 -20.85 -3.51
C GLY A 20 1.04 -19.69 -2.71
N PHE A 21 2.06 -19.02 -3.25
CA PHE A 21 2.63 -17.83 -2.61
C PHE A 21 1.67 -16.64 -2.61
N ALA A 22 1.02 -16.38 -3.74
CA ALA A 22 -0.02 -15.36 -3.88
C ALA A 22 -1.17 -15.58 -2.88
N LEU A 23 -1.57 -16.84 -2.66
CA LEU A 23 -2.54 -17.23 -1.65
C LEU A 23 -2.04 -16.93 -0.24
N PHE A 24 -0.79 -17.31 0.08
CA PHE A 24 -0.20 -17.07 1.40
C PHE A 24 -0.17 -15.58 1.76
N ILE A 25 0.27 -14.71 0.84
CA ILE A 25 0.34 -13.27 1.10
C ILE A 25 -1.03 -12.57 1.00
N GLY A 26 -1.92 -13.09 0.16
CA GLY A 26 -3.23 -12.50 -0.14
C GLY A 26 -4.35 -12.94 0.79
N ALA A 27 -4.25 -14.11 1.44
CA ALA A 27 -5.26 -14.65 2.36
C ALA A 27 -4.96 -14.32 3.83
N THR A 28 -4.39 -13.14 4.09
CA THR A 28 -4.14 -12.64 5.45
C THR A 28 -5.35 -11.85 5.98
N LYS A 29 -5.54 -11.85 7.31
CA LYS A 29 -6.52 -11.01 7.98
C LYS A 29 -6.33 -9.53 7.65
N ILE A 30 -7.40 -8.76 7.77
CA ILE A 30 -7.38 -7.32 7.59
C ILE A 30 -6.58 -6.69 8.74
N ALA A 31 -5.51 -5.98 8.37
CA ALA A 31 -4.58 -5.32 9.28
C ALA A 31 -4.36 -3.88 8.81
N ASP A 32 -5.47 -3.15 8.64
CA ASP A 32 -5.46 -1.76 8.18
C ASP A 32 -6.50 -0.95 8.96
N PHE A 33 -6.15 0.29 9.32
CA PHE A 33 -7.05 1.18 10.07
C PHE A 33 -7.94 2.03 9.15
N ASP A 34 -7.59 2.20 7.87
CA ASP A 34 -8.33 3.08 6.95
C ASP A 34 -9.52 2.40 6.28
N ILE A 35 -9.49 1.08 6.10
CA ILE A 35 -10.59 0.32 5.50
C ILE A 35 -11.96 0.62 6.13
N TRP A 36 -12.02 0.92 7.42
CA TRP A 36 -13.28 1.12 8.14
C TRP A 36 -14.02 2.39 7.73
N TRP A 37 -13.31 3.52 7.60
CA TRP A 37 -13.95 4.73 7.10
C TRP A 37 -14.27 4.59 5.60
N HIS A 38 -13.50 3.81 4.83
CA HIS A 38 -13.87 3.49 3.45
C HIS A 38 -15.20 2.73 3.37
N LEU A 39 -15.40 1.74 4.26
CA LEU A 39 -16.64 0.98 4.31
C LEU A 39 -17.83 1.88 4.64
N LYS A 40 -17.71 2.70 5.68
CA LYS A 40 -18.78 3.65 6.05
C LYS A 40 -19.05 4.68 4.95
N THR A 41 -18.00 5.18 4.29
CA THR A 41 -18.17 6.14 3.20
C THR A 41 -18.91 5.51 2.02
N GLY A 42 -18.58 4.28 1.65
CA GLY A 42 -19.25 3.61 0.54
C GLY A 42 -20.70 3.21 0.86
N GLU A 43 -20.99 2.86 2.11
CA GLU A 43 -22.37 2.73 2.62
C GLU A 43 -23.15 4.04 2.44
N ILE A 44 -22.56 5.16 2.85
CA ILE A 44 -23.14 6.49 2.69
C ILE A 44 -23.34 6.86 1.22
N ILE A 45 -22.36 6.62 0.34
CA ILE A 45 -22.48 6.91 -1.09
C ILE A 45 -23.64 6.12 -1.70
N ARG A 46 -23.77 4.83 -1.35
CA ARG A 46 -24.90 4.01 -1.81
C ARG A 46 -26.24 4.52 -1.27
N ALA A 47 -26.29 4.94 -0.02
CA ALA A 47 -27.51 5.43 0.62
C ALA A 47 -27.94 6.80 0.09
N TRP A 48 -27.01 7.73 -0.12
CA TRP A 48 -27.30 9.10 -0.55
C TRP A 48 -27.36 9.25 -2.07
N GLY A 49 -26.78 8.32 -2.83
CA GLY A 49 -26.63 8.45 -4.29
C GLY A 49 -25.66 9.56 -4.71
N THR A 50 -24.90 10.14 -3.77
CA THR A 50 -23.95 11.24 -4.01
C THR A 50 -22.65 11.01 -3.26
N ILE A 51 -21.56 11.57 -3.79
CA ILE A 51 -20.24 11.49 -3.18
C ILE A 51 -20.06 12.68 -2.23
N PRO A 52 -19.76 12.45 -0.93
CA PRO A 52 -19.48 13.53 0.00
C PRO A 52 -18.30 14.39 -0.48
N LYS A 53 -18.52 15.71 -0.55
CA LYS A 53 -17.50 16.71 -0.97
C LYS A 53 -16.87 17.46 0.21
N TYR A 54 -17.38 17.23 1.40
CA TYR A 54 -16.98 17.89 2.63
C TYR A 54 -16.84 16.85 3.74
N ASP A 55 -16.13 17.21 4.80
CA ASP A 55 -16.05 16.36 5.97
C ASP A 55 -17.40 16.24 6.68
N ILE A 56 -17.77 14.99 6.98
CA ILE A 56 -19.02 14.62 7.65
C ILE A 56 -18.76 13.75 8.91
N PHE A 57 -17.51 13.37 9.17
CA PHE A 57 -17.18 12.41 10.21
C PHE A 57 -16.51 13.03 11.44
N SER A 58 -15.90 14.21 11.31
CA SER A 58 -15.20 14.86 12.41
C SER A 58 -15.88 16.13 12.89
N TYR A 59 -15.73 16.41 14.18
CA TYR A 59 -16.17 17.69 14.76
C TYR A 59 -15.05 18.76 14.73
N THR A 60 -13.86 18.41 14.27
CA THR A 60 -12.66 19.26 14.26
C THR A 60 -12.36 19.86 12.90
N ALA A 61 -12.85 19.26 11.82
CA ALA A 61 -12.77 19.80 10.46
C ALA A 61 -14.16 20.02 9.83
N PRO A 62 -15.16 20.59 10.54
CA PRO A 62 -16.53 20.69 10.03
C PRO A 62 -16.56 21.50 8.74
N GLY A 63 -17.12 20.92 7.67
CA GLY A 63 -17.23 21.57 6.36
C GLY A 63 -15.92 21.71 5.59
N ALA A 64 -14.81 21.12 6.05
CA ALA A 64 -13.57 21.08 5.29
C ALA A 64 -13.77 20.33 3.97
N SER A 65 -13.18 20.81 2.88
CA SER A 65 -13.30 20.16 1.57
C SER A 65 -12.63 18.80 1.57
N TRP A 66 -13.33 17.80 1.05
CA TRP A 66 -12.83 16.45 0.90
C TRP A 66 -12.89 16.01 -0.57
N VAL A 67 -11.70 15.86 -1.15
CA VAL A 67 -11.51 15.32 -2.51
C VAL A 67 -11.59 13.79 -2.45
N ASN A 68 -12.81 13.27 -2.54
CA ASN A 68 -13.05 11.83 -2.43
C ASN A 68 -12.78 11.09 -3.75
N HIS A 69 -11.50 10.94 -4.06
CA HIS A 69 -11.00 10.35 -5.30
C HIS A 69 -10.96 8.81 -5.29
N GLU A 70 -11.42 8.16 -4.20
CA GLU A 70 -11.43 6.71 -4.02
C GLU A 70 -12.87 6.16 -3.89
N TRP A 71 -13.84 6.93 -4.35
CA TRP A 71 -15.27 6.64 -4.20
C TRP A 71 -15.67 5.28 -4.77
N LEU A 72 -15.12 4.87 -5.92
CA LEU A 72 -15.48 3.59 -6.54
C LEU A 72 -14.94 2.43 -5.72
N PHE A 73 -13.75 2.58 -5.12
CA PHE A 73 -13.23 1.59 -4.18
C PHE A 73 -14.12 1.49 -2.95
N GLN A 74 -14.55 2.63 -2.41
CA GLN A 74 -15.42 2.66 -1.23
C GLN A 74 -16.74 1.95 -1.51
N VAL A 75 -17.41 2.26 -2.61
CA VAL A 75 -18.66 1.60 -3.03
C VAL A 75 -18.45 0.11 -3.23
N PHE A 76 -17.37 -0.30 -3.91
CA PHE A 76 -17.03 -1.71 -4.13
C PHE A 76 -16.80 -2.46 -2.81
N ALA A 77 -15.95 -1.92 -1.93
CA ALA A 77 -15.58 -2.58 -0.68
C ALA A 77 -16.78 -2.73 0.26
N SER A 78 -17.58 -1.66 0.41
CA SER A 78 -18.76 -1.71 1.27
C SER A 78 -19.90 -2.54 0.68
N PHE A 79 -20.05 -2.61 -0.64
CA PHE A 79 -21.00 -3.54 -1.25
C PHE A 79 -20.64 -4.99 -0.92
N LEU A 80 -19.36 -5.35 -1.05
CA LEU A 80 -18.89 -6.69 -0.71
C LEU A 80 -19.07 -7.00 0.78
N TYR A 81 -18.72 -6.04 1.65
CA TYR A 81 -18.85 -6.19 3.08
C TYR A 81 -20.30 -6.41 3.51
N ASP A 82 -21.25 -5.62 3.02
CA ASP A 82 -22.66 -5.70 3.43
C ASP A 82 -23.32 -7.03 3.00
N HIS A 83 -22.96 -7.56 1.82
CA HIS A 83 -23.61 -8.75 1.26
C HIS A 83 -22.94 -10.07 1.67
N PHE A 84 -21.63 -10.05 1.91
CA PHE A 84 -20.82 -11.26 2.09
C PHE A 84 -19.93 -11.21 3.34
N GLY A 85 -20.04 -10.15 4.13
CA GLY A 85 -19.24 -9.94 5.34
C GLY A 85 -17.77 -9.68 5.08
N ILE A 86 -16.99 -9.63 6.15
CA ILE A 86 -15.56 -9.28 6.12
C ILE A 86 -14.68 -10.23 5.30
N ALA A 87 -15.08 -11.50 5.16
CA ALA A 87 -14.32 -12.49 4.38
C ALA A 87 -14.21 -12.10 2.90
N SER A 88 -15.22 -11.40 2.37
CA SER A 88 -15.26 -10.92 0.98
C SER A 88 -14.12 -9.95 0.65
N LEU A 89 -13.70 -9.14 1.62
CA LEU A 89 -12.59 -8.19 1.45
C LEU A 89 -11.25 -8.91 1.33
N THR A 90 -11.05 -9.98 2.12
CA THR A 90 -9.88 -10.86 1.99
C THR A 90 -9.90 -11.59 0.65
N LEU A 91 -11.06 -12.07 0.18
CA LEU A 91 -11.19 -12.71 -1.13
C LEU A 91 -10.94 -11.73 -2.28
N ALA A 92 -11.41 -10.48 -2.18
CA ALA A 92 -11.13 -9.43 -3.17
C ALA A 92 -9.64 -9.12 -3.24
N LYS A 93 -8.97 -8.96 -2.08
CA LYS A 93 -7.51 -8.81 -1.98
C LYS A 93 -6.79 -9.98 -2.65
N LEU A 94 -7.21 -11.21 -2.36
CA LEU A 94 -6.65 -12.42 -2.96
C LEU A 94 -6.82 -12.43 -4.48
N ALA A 95 -8.00 -12.09 -4.99
CA ALA A 95 -8.26 -12.03 -6.43
C ALA A 95 -7.34 -11.02 -7.14
N ILE A 96 -7.12 -9.85 -6.53
CA ILE A 96 -6.21 -8.82 -7.03
C ILE A 96 -4.77 -9.36 -7.10
N ILE A 97 -4.30 -10.02 -6.04
CA ILE A 97 -2.94 -10.59 -5.97
C ILE A 97 -2.75 -11.75 -6.95
N LEU A 98 -3.75 -12.62 -7.12
CA LEU A 98 -3.70 -13.70 -8.12
C LEU A 98 -3.65 -13.14 -9.55
N CYS A 99 -4.42 -12.08 -9.81
CA CYS A 99 -4.37 -11.37 -11.09
C CYS A 99 -2.99 -10.74 -11.33
N ALA A 100 -2.43 -10.07 -10.31
CA ALA A 100 -1.08 -9.51 -10.36
C ALA A 100 -0.04 -10.60 -10.64
N ALA A 101 -0.08 -11.71 -9.91
CA ALA A 101 0.81 -12.85 -10.08
C ALA A 101 0.76 -13.40 -11.53
N PHE A 102 -0.45 -13.54 -12.08
CA PHE A 102 -0.64 -13.98 -13.46
C PHE A 102 0.03 -13.03 -14.47
N PHE A 103 -0.22 -11.73 -14.37
CA PHE A 103 0.35 -10.76 -15.31
C PHE A 103 1.86 -10.56 -15.12
N LEU A 104 2.38 -10.69 -13.89
CA LEU A 104 3.83 -10.71 -13.63
C LEU A 104 4.49 -11.89 -14.33
N TYR A 105 3.96 -13.10 -14.15
CA TYR A 105 4.48 -14.29 -14.81
C TYR A 105 4.43 -14.15 -16.34
N LYS A 106 3.31 -13.65 -16.89
CA LYS A 106 3.20 -13.36 -18.32
C LYS A 106 4.21 -12.31 -18.79
N THR A 107 4.50 -11.28 -17.99
CA THR A 107 5.50 -10.25 -18.30
C THR A 107 6.90 -10.84 -18.36
N PHE A 108 7.31 -11.61 -17.35
CA PHE A 108 8.62 -12.27 -17.40
C PHE A 108 8.73 -13.27 -18.57
N LYS A 109 7.66 -13.99 -18.91
CA LYS A 109 7.65 -14.88 -20.09
C LYS A 109 7.81 -14.14 -21.43
N LEU A 110 7.60 -12.82 -21.50
CA LEU A 110 7.98 -12.02 -22.68
C LEU A 110 9.50 -11.94 -22.83
N PHE A 111 10.23 -11.96 -21.71
CA PHE A 111 11.67 -11.74 -21.66
C PHE A 111 12.45 -13.04 -21.57
N VAL A 112 12.07 -13.98 -20.71
CA VAL A 112 12.78 -15.25 -20.49
C VAL A 112 12.01 -16.46 -21.00
N SER A 113 12.73 -17.43 -21.55
CA SER A 113 12.15 -18.70 -21.98
C SER A 113 11.92 -19.68 -20.83
N SER A 114 12.70 -19.56 -19.74
CA SER A 114 12.63 -20.46 -18.58
C SER A 114 11.44 -20.12 -17.69
N ASP A 115 10.67 -21.16 -17.29
CA ASP A 115 9.56 -21.02 -16.36
C ASP A 115 10.04 -20.77 -14.92
N GLY A 116 11.18 -21.35 -14.54
CA GLY A 116 11.81 -21.11 -13.24
C GLY A 116 12.25 -19.66 -13.05
N LEU A 117 12.84 -19.02 -14.07
CA LEU A 117 13.19 -17.60 -14.03
C LEU A 117 11.96 -16.69 -13.98
N ALA A 118 10.91 -17.02 -14.75
CA ALA A 118 9.67 -16.26 -14.72
C ALA A 118 8.96 -16.36 -13.37
N LEU A 119 8.95 -17.56 -12.77
CA LEU A 119 8.48 -17.78 -11.40
C LEU A 119 9.29 -16.96 -10.40
N PHE A 120 10.62 -17.10 -10.42
CA PHE A 120 11.51 -16.41 -9.49
C PHE A 120 11.31 -14.90 -9.54
N GLY A 121 11.33 -14.29 -10.73
CA GLY A 121 11.10 -12.86 -10.88
C GLY A 121 9.71 -12.43 -10.37
N SER A 122 8.67 -13.24 -10.62
CA SER A 122 7.31 -12.95 -10.15
C SER A 122 7.21 -13.03 -8.62
N VAL A 123 7.82 -14.03 -8.00
CA VAL A 123 7.86 -14.20 -6.53
C VAL A 123 8.63 -13.06 -5.88
N VAL A 124 9.76 -12.63 -6.45
CA VAL A 124 10.53 -11.48 -5.92
C VAL A 124 9.71 -10.20 -5.94
N ILE A 125 8.96 -9.93 -7.02
CA ILE A 125 8.07 -8.76 -7.08
C ILE A 125 6.94 -8.87 -6.05
N LEU A 126 6.24 -10.01 -6.00
CA LEU A 126 5.17 -10.22 -5.00
C LEU A 126 5.68 -10.07 -3.57
N TRP A 127 6.91 -10.51 -3.31
CA TRP A 127 7.53 -10.36 -2.00
C TRP A 127 7.89 -8.91 -1.69
N SER A 128 8.37 -8.16 -2.68
CA SER A 128 8.63 -6.72 -2.54
C SER A 128 7.37 -5.90 -2.24
N MET A 129 6.18 -6.45 -2.57
CA MET A 129 4.89 -5.83 -2.31
C MET A 129 4.25 -6.32 -1.01
N ALA A 130 4.82 -7.31 -0.33
CA ALA A 130 4.12 -8.08 0.69
C ALA A 130 3.73 -7.24 1.92
N ASP A 131 4.55 -6.24 2.28
CA ASP A 131 4.28 -5.18 3.28
C ASP A 131 3.13 -4.23 2.90
N ARG A 132 2.64 -4.34 1.67
CA ARG A 132 1.57 -3.52 1.10
C ARG A 132 0.40 -4.36 0.58
N VAL A 133 0.37 -5.67 0.85
CA VAL A 133 -0.79 -6.52 0.54
C VAL A 133 -1.88 -6.34 1.59
N MET A 134 -2.57 -5.20 1.50
CA MET A 134 -3.74 -4.85 2.30
C MET A 134 -4.89 -4.42 1.39
N ILE A 135 -6.13 -4.63 1.83
CA ILE A 135 -7.32 -4.26 1.07
C ILE A 135 -7.52 -2.73 1.12
N ARG A 136 -6.71 -2.02 0.34
CA ARG A 136 -6.72 -0.57 0.21
C ARG A 136 -6.77 -0.17 -1.27
N PRO A 137 -7.21 1.07 -1.57
CA PRO A 137 -7.24 1.62 -2.93
C PRO A 137 -5.93 1.43 -3.72
N PHE A 138 -4.78 1.66 -3.07
CA PHE A 138 -3.49 1.60 -3.75
C PHE A 138 -3.14 0.20 -4.28
N LEU A 139 -3.74 -0.88 -3.74
CA LEU A 139 -3.47 -2.25 -4.21
C LEU A 139 -3.94 -2.44 -5.67
N PHE A 140 -5.05 -1.80 -6.04
CA PHE A 140 -5.49 -1.73 -7.44
C PHE A 140 -4.47 -0.97 -8.31
N SER A 141 -3.87 0.09 -7.77
CA SER A 141 -2.81 0.84 -8.44
C SER A 141 -1.63 -0.06 -8.81
N SER A 142 -1.14 -0.88 -7.88
CA SER A 142 -0.04 -1.80 -8.18
C SER A 142 -0.43 -2.85 -9.23
N LEU A 143 -1.67 -3.38 -9.17
CA LEU A 143 -2.19 -4.28 -10.21
C LEU A 143 -2.22 -3.60 -11.58
N PHE A 144 -2.71 -2.36 -11.67
CA PHE A 144 -2.82 -1.66 -12.95
C PHE A 144 -1.45 -1.27 -13.51
N ILE A 145 -0.47 -0.91 -12.68
CA ILE A 145 0.94 -0.73 -13.14
C ILE A 145 1.45 -2.02 -13.79
N ILE A 146 1.24 -3.18 -13.15
CA ILE A 146 1.64 -4.49 -13.69
C ILE A 146 0.97 -4.74 -15.06
N ILE A 147 -0.34 -4.50 -15.17
CA ILE A 147 -1.11 -4.71 -16.40
C ILE A 147 -0.65 -3.74 -17.52
N PHE A 148 -0.42 -2.47 -17.18
CA PHE A 148 0.08 -1.46 -18.12
C PHE A 148 1.45 -1.87 -18.67
N CYS A 149 2.39 -2.20 -17.78
CA CYS A 149 3.71 -2.68 -18.17
C CYS A 149 3.62 -3.93 -19.06
N TYR A 150 2.78 -4.91 -18.72
CA TYR A 150 2.57 -6.10 -19.53
C TYR A 150 2.16 -5.77 -20.97
N PHE A 151 1.10 -4.98 -21.16
CA PHE A 151 0.58 -4.66 -22.49
C PHE A 151 1.55 -3.79 -23.31
N LEU A 152 2.21 -2.83 -22.68
CA LEU A 152 3.19 -1.96 -23.34
C LEU A 152 4.44 -2.73 -23.75
N HIS A 153 5.01 -3.55 -22.86
CA HIS A 153 6.14 -4.41 -23.20
C HIS A 153 5.79 -5.40 -24.30
N ARG A 154 4.60 -6.01 -24.26
CA ARG A 154 4.16 -6.93 -25.31
C ARG A 154 4.07 -6.20 -26.67
N PHE A 155 3.53 -4.99 -26.69
CA PHE A 155 3.40 -4.18 -27.90
C PHE A 155 4.75 -3.73 -28.47
N VAL A 156 5.65 -3.28 -27.61
CA VAL A 156 6.96 -2.72 -27.97
C VAL A 156 7.98 -3.80 -28.30
N CYS A 157 7.99 -4.91 -27.57
CA CYS A 157 8.98 -6.00 -27.73
C CYS A 157 8.52 -7.16 -28.62
N LEU A 158 7.22 -7.34 -28.89
CA LEU A 158 6.75 -8.41 -29.78
C LEU A 158 5.93 -7.87 -30.96
N GLY A 159 5.68 -6.56 -30.99
CA GLY A 159 4.79 -5.96 -31.99
C GLY A 159 3.33 -6.40 -31.90
N LYS A 160 2.95 -7.12 -30.84
CA LYS A 160 1.62 -7.69 -30.60
C LYS A 160 1.08 -7.12 -29.30
N GLY A 161 -0.13 -6.60 -29.29
CA GLY A 161 -0.70 -6.11 -28.04
C GLY A 161 -1.99 -5.34 -28.23
N ARG A 162 -2.87 -5.42 -27.24
CA ARG A 162 -4.15 -4.70 -27.20
C ARG A 162 -4.00 -3.40 -26.41
N ILE A 163 -3.09 -2.51 -26.83
CA ILE A 163 -2.81 -1.24 -26.10
C ILE A 163 -4.04 -0.33 -25.97
N TRP A 164 -5.03 -0.51 -26.84
CA TRP A 164 -6.32 0.18 -26.78
C TRP A 164 -7.17 -0.17 -25.55
N ILE A 165 -6.79 -1.21 -24.78
CA ILE A 165 -7.44 -1.51 -23.50
C ILE A 165 -6.97 -0.56 -22.38
N LEU A 166 -5.80 0.07 -22.52
CA LEU A 166 -5.21 0.90 -21.46
C LEU A 166 -6.08 2.12 -21.10
N PRO A 167 -6.67 2.87 -22.05
CA PRO A 167 -7.61 3.94 -21.72
C PRO A 167 -8.85 3.43 -20.98
N ILE A 168 -9.34 2.22 -21.28
CA ILE A 168 -10.51 1.64 -20.61
C ILE A 168 -10.17 1.27 -19.16
N ILE A 169 -9.01 0.65 -18.94
CA ILE A 169 -8.51 0.35 -17.59
C ILE A 169 -8.27 1.65 -16.81
N GLN A 170 -7.79 2.70 -17.48
CA GLN A 170 -7.56 4.00 -16.87
C GLN A 170 -8.85 4.63 -16.31
N LEU A 171 -10.00 4.46 -16.98
CA LEU A 171 -11.30 4.92 -16.48
C LEU A 171 -11.66 4.27 -15.13
N LEU A 172 -11.36 2.98 -14.97
CA LEU A 172 -11.56 2.29 -13.70
C LEU A 172 -10.53 2.77 -12.67
N TRP A 173 -9.26 2.89 -13.07
CA TRP A 173 -8.17 3.23 -12.18
C TRP A 173 -8.36 4.60 -11.52
N ILE A 174 -8.70 5.64 -12.29
CA ILE A 174 -8.83 7.01 -11.76
C ILE A 174 -9.94 7.16 -10.71
N ASN A 175 -10.96 6.30 -10.75
CA ASN A 175 -12.05 6.30 -9.78
C ASN A 175 -11.79 5.38 -8.57
N LEU A 176 -10.82 4.47 -8.68
CA LEU A 176 -10.41 3.56 -7.61
C LEU A 176 -9.32 4.16 -6.71
N HIS A 177 -8.33 4.85 -7.29
CA HIS A 177 -7.19 5.38 -6.54
C HIS A 177 -6.47 6.54 -7.25
N GLY A 178 -5.97 7.52 -6.49
CA GLY A 178 -5.30 8.71 -7.01
C GLY A 178 -3.97 8.43 -7.71
N GLY A 179 -3.35 7.27 -7.45
CA GLY A 179 -2.17 6.78 -8.16
C GLY A 179 -2.39 6.53 -9.65
N ALA A 180 -3.63 6.62 -10.15
CA ALA A 180 -3.97 6.52 -11.56
C ALA A 180 -3.26 7.54 -12.45
N LEU A 181 -2.79 8.67 -11.89
CA LEU A 181 -1.98 9.64 -12.63
C LEU A 181 -0.66 9.06 -13.18
N LEU A 182 -0.22 7.92 -12.65
CA LEU A 182 0.93 7.18 -13.18
C LEU A 182 0.65 6.52 -14.53
N GLY A 183 -0.59 6.15 -14.84
CA GLY A 183 -0.95 5.45 -16.08
C GLY A 183 -0.52 6.22 -17.33
N PRO A 184 -0.93 7.50 -17.51
CA PRO A 184 -0.46 8.33 -18.61
C PRO A 184 1.06 8.50 -18.63
N MET A 185 1.71 8.65 -17.47
CA MET A 185 3.18 8.80 -17.39
C MET A 185 3.92 7.54 -17.86
N ILE A 186 3.40 6.35 -17.55
CA ILE A 186 3.94 5.07 -18.01
C ILE A 186 3.83 4.98 -19.54
N VAL A 187 2.65 5.29 -20.11
CA VAL A 187 2.47 5.27 -21.59
C VAL A 187 3.35 6.32 -22.26
N PHE A 188 3.44 7.52 -21.67
CA PHE A 188 4.31 8.59 -22.14
C PHE A 188 5.77 8.16 -22.20
N SER A 189 6.29 7.46 -21.18
CA SER A 189 7.66 6.93 -21.19
C SER A 189 7.95 6.03 -22.40
N PHE A 190 6.98 5.22 -22.84
CA PHE A 190 7.11 4.45 -24.06
C PHE A 190 6.97 5.31 -25.33
N ALA A 191 5.96 6.18 -25.40
CA ALA A 191 5.73 7.04 -26.57
C ALA A 191 6.94 7.95 -26.84
N PHE A 192 7.40 8.65 -25.80
CA PHE A 192 8.57 9.52 -25.85
C PHE A 192 9.85 8.74 -26.12
N GLY A 193 10.10 7.67 -25.35
CA GLY A 193 11.32 6.88 -25.48
C GLY A 193 11.48 6.25 -26.86
N GLU A 194 10.43 5.67 -27.43
CA GLU A 194 10.49 5.07 -28.77
C GLU A 194 10.57 6.13 -29.88
N SER A 195 9.94 7.30 -29.70
CA SER A 195 10.06 8.43 -30.64
C SER A 195 11.50 8.96 -30.67
N PHE A 196 12.08 9.24 -29.50
CA PHE A 196 13.42 9.82 -29.40
C PHE A 196 14.49 8.79 -29.78
N GLN A 197 14.31 7.51 -29.43
CA GLN A 197 15.20 6.45 -29.88
C GLN A 197 15.26 6.34 -31.41
N LYS A 198 14.14 6.53 -32.11
CA LYS A 198 14.12 6.52 -33.57
C LYS A 198 14.93 7.65 -34.19
N VAL A 199 14.90 8.83 -33.56
CA VAL A 199 15.73 9.99 -33.98
C VAL A 199 17.21 9.68 -33.72
N LEU A 200 17.57 9.24 -32.51
CA LEU A 200 18.96 8.99 -32.12
C LEU A 200 19.62 7.80 -32.82
N LYS A 201 18.86 6.76 -33.19
CA LYS A 201 19.44 5.57 -33.85
C LYS A 201 20.08 5.92 -35.20
N LYS A 202 19.59 6.98 -35.85
CA LYS A 202 20.16 7.52 -37.09
C LYS A 202 21.60 8.01 -36.90
N ASP A 203 21.93 8.48 -35.69
CA ASP A 203 23.17 9.22 -35.42
C ASP A 203 24.16 8.48 -34.50
N LEU A 204 23.68 7.63 -33.56
CA LEU A 204 24.52 7.12 -32.45
C LEU A 204 24.65 5.59 -32.37
N ASN A 205 24.03 4.83 -33.27
CA ASN A 205 23.99 3.35 -33.22
C ASN A 205 23.62 2.81 -31.82
N PHE A 206 22.73 3.54 -31.13
CA PHE A 206 22.22 3.31 -29.78
C PHE A 206 20.74 2.95 -29.87
N GLY A 207 20.32 1.88 -29.21
CA GLY A 207 18.91 1.53 -29.08
C GLY A 207 18.64 0.03 -29.07
N GLY A 208 17.42 -0.32 -28.69
CA GLY A 208 16.93 -1.68 -28.66
C GLY A 208 17.08 -2.41 -30.00
N PRO A 209 17.15 -3.75 -29.95
CA PRO A 209 17.43 -4.58 -31.13
C PRO A 209 16.31 -4.56 -32.19
N GLU A 210 15.08 -4.18 -31.82
CA GLU A 210 13.94 -4.17 -32.73
C GLU A 210 13.44 -2.74 -32.95
N GLU A 211 13.25 -2.36 -34.21
CA GLU A 211 12.68 -1.06 -34.56
C GLU A 211 11.16 -1.09 -34.52
N ILE A 212 10.58 -0.03 -33.95
CA ILE A 212 9.16 0.22 -34.00
C ILE A 212 8.82 1.04 -35.26
N THR A 213 7.73 0.64 -35.92
CA THR A 213 7.18 1.36 -37.08
C THR A 213 6.55 2.69 -36.68
N ASN A 214 6.56 3.70 -37.57
CA ASN A 214 5.95 5.01 -37.30
C ASN A 214 4.48 4.89 -36.85
N ARG A 215 3.74 3.98 -37.49
CA ARG A 215 2.35 3.69 -37.15
C ARG A 215 2.17 3.28 -35.69
N LYS A 216 3.07 2.47 -35.13
CA LYS A 216 3.02 2.04 -33.73
C LYS A 216 3.39 3.16 -32.76
N ILE A 217 4.33 4.03 -33.12
CA ILE A 217 4.65 5.24 -32.34
C ILE A 217 3.43 6.17 -32.27
N ILE A 218 2.77 6.39 -33.42
CA ILE A 218 1.52 7.17 -33.47
C ILE A 218 0.46 6.54 -32.55
N TYR A 219 0.32 5.21 -32.55
CA TYR A 219 -0.61 4.54 -31.64
C TYR A 219 -0.25 4.74 -30.16
N LEU A 220 1.04 4.74 -29.79
CA LEU A 220 1.46 5.05 -28.42
C LEU A 220 1.07 6.47 -28.01
N TRP A 221 1.23 7.46 -28.89
CA TRP A 221 0.81 8.83 -28.63
C TRP A 221 -0.70 8.98 -28.54
N ILE A 222 -1.46 8.34 -29.43
CA ILE A 222 -2.94 8.34 -29.36
C ILE A 222 -3.39 7.70 -28.04
N VAL A 223 -2.84 6.54 -27.68
CA VAL A 223 -3.18 5.87 -26.42
C VAL A 223 -2.77 6.73 -25.22
N CYS A 224 -1.62 7.41 -25.26
CA CYS A 224 -1.20 8.35 -24.21
C CYS A 224 -2.19 9.51 -24.04
N PHE A 225 -2.68 10.06 -25.16
CA PHE A 225 -3.67 11.12 -25.14
C PHE A 225 -5.01 10.61 -24.59
N LEU A 226 -5.46 9.44 -25.04
CA LEU A 226 -6.71 8.83 -24.56
C LEU A 226 -6.63 8.43 -23.07
N THR A 227 -5.49 7.94 -22.57
CA THR A 227 -5.32 7.65 -21.14
C THR A 227 -5.30 8.94 -20.32
N LEU A 228 -4.70 10.02 -20.83
CA LEU A 228 -4.75 11.33 -20.18
C LEU A 228 -6.19 11.86 -20.13
N LEU A 229 -6.94 11.79 -21.23
CA LEU A 229 -8.36 12.17 -21.25
C LEU A 229 -9.21 11.30 -20.31
N ALA A 230 -8.93 10.00 -20.24
CA ALA A 230 -9.62 9.10 -19.32
C ALA A 230 -9.43 9.51 -17.84
N CYS A 231 -8.34 10.20 -17.48
CA CYS A 231 -8.15 10.74 -16.13
C CYS A 231 -9.16 11.85 -15.80
N LEU A 232 -9.81 12.48 -16.78
CA LEU A 232 -10.83 13.51 -16.54
C LEU A 232 -12.20 12.89 -16.22
N ALA A 233 -12.39 11.59 -16.46
CA ALA A 233 -13.64 10.88 -16.19
C ALA A 233 -13.75 10.47 -14.71
N ASN A 234 -13.75 11.46 -13.83
CA ASN A 234 -13.90 11.31 -12.39
C ASN A 234 -14.72 12.49 -11.82
N PRO A 235 -15.33 12.38 -10.63
CA PRO A 235 -16.18 13.44 -10.05
C PRO A 235 -15.49 14.80 -9.85
N GLU A 236 -14.17 14.81 -9.69
CA GLU A 236 -13.35 16.01 -9.48
C GLU A 236 -12.86 16.63 -10.80
N GLY A 237 -13.04 15.93 -11.93
CA GLY A 237 -12.56 16.37 -13.24
C GLY A 237 -11.08 16.72 -13.22
N ILE A 238 -10.74 17.98 -13.51
CA ILE A 238 -9.36 18.49 -13.53
C ILE A 238 -8.78 18.72 -12.13
N ASN A 239 -9.61 18.86 -11.09
CA ASN A 239 -9.15 19.16 -9.74
C ASN A 239 -8.32 18.02 -9.13
N ILE A 240 -8.44 16.80 -9.66
CA ILE A 240 -7.63 15.66 -9.24
C ILE A 240 -6.12 15.92 -9.40
N PHE A 241 -5.72 16.62 -10.46
CA PHE A 241 -4.33 16.98 -10.70
C PHE A 241 -3.83 18.02 -9.68
N LEU A 242 -4.69 18.99 -9.34
CA LEU A 242 -4.38 20.00 -8.32
C LEU A 242 -4.28 19.39 -6.93
N PHE A 243 -5.16 18.42 -6.60
CA PHE A 243 -5.13 17.71 -5.33
C PHE A 243 -3.80 16.97 -5.12
N SER A 244 -3.33 16.21 -6.12
CA SER A 244 -2.05 15.50 -6.00
C SER A 244 -0.87 16.46 -5.79
N VAL A 245 -0.87 17.63 -6.45
CA VAL A 245 0.16 18.66 -6.25
C VAL A 245 0.07 19.29 -4.86
N ARG A 246 -1.13 19.57 -4.35
CA ARG A 246 -1.33 20.12 -3.00
C ARG A 246 -0.91 19.12 -1.91
N HIS A 247 -1.26 17.84 -2.07
CA HIS A 247 -0.91 16.80 -1.13
C HIS A 247 0.61 16.62 -1.00
N LEU A 248 1.35 16.69 -2.12
CA LEU A 248 2.82 16.63 -2.13
C LEU A 248 3.50 17.85 -1.47
N LYS A 249 2.75 18.87 -1.04
CA LYS A 249 3.25 20.06 -0.32
C LYS A 249 2.89 20.06 1.17
N MET A 250 2.28 18.99 1.70
CA MET A 250 1.88 18.90 3.12
C MET A 250 3.02 18.26 3.94
N ASP A 251 4.00 19.08 4.33
CA ASP A 251 5.27 18.63 4.88
C ASP A 251 5.15 17.86 6.22
N ALA A 252 4.24 18.24 7.13
CA ALA A 252 4.06 17.49 8.37
C ALA A 252 3.36 16.16 8.18
N ILE A 253 2.31 16.12 7.36
CA ILE A 253 1.63 14.86 7.03
C ILE A 253 2.63 13.88 6.40
N MET A 254 3.46 14.35 5.48
CA MET A 254 4.50 13.53 4.85
C MET A 254 5.62 13.14 5.82
N SER A 255 6.13 14.04 6.66
CA SER A 255 7.27 13.74 7.54
C SER A 255 6.96 12.80 8.72
N PHE A 256 5.72 12.82 9.24
CA PHE A 256 5.33 11.98 10.39
C PHE A 256 4.70 10.63 10.00
N THR A 257 4.42 10.41 8.71
CA THR A 257 3.96 9.12 8.22
C THR A 257 5.16 8.28 7.77
N GLN A 258 5.39 7.14 8.42
CA GLN A 258 6.59 6.31 8.17
C GLN A 258 6.77 5.91 6.69
N GLU A 259 5.66 5.83 5.94
CA GLU A 259 5.63 5.49 4.52
C GLU A 259 6.34 6.50 3.60
N TRP A 260 6.51 7.74 4.05
CA TRP A 260 7.10 8.82 3.26
C TRP A 260 8.54 9.14 3.67
N LEU A 261 9.10 8.39 4.63
CA LEU A 261 10.51 8.46 4.94
C LEU A 261 11.38 8.20 3.70
N PRO A 262 12.57 8.80 3.60
CA PRO A 262 13.50 8.55 2.51
C PRO A 262 13.79 7.05 2.36
N ALA A 263 13.84 6.54 1.13
CA ALA A 263 14.06 5.11 0.85
C ALA A 263 15.42 4.58 1.36
N LEU A 264 16.36 5.47 1.67
CA LEU A 264 17.68 5.15 2.20
C LEU A 264 17.81 5.42 3.71
N ASP A 265 16.71 5.73 4.40
CA ASP A 265 16.71 5.91 5.86
C ASP A 265 17.15 4.62 6.57
N SER A 266 18.10 4.75 7.50
CA SER A 266 18.69 3.62 8.22
C SER A 266 17.67 2.90 9.09
N ARG A 267 16.65 3.62 9.57
CA ARG A 267 15.52 3.06 10.30
C ARG A 267 14.71 2.10 9.48
N LEU A 268 14.91 1.99 8.16
CA LEU A 268 14.15 1.10 7.28
C LEU A 268 14.99 -0.08 6.75
N ASN A 269 16.21 -0.27 7.26
CA ASN A 269 17.16 -1.26 6.72
C ASN A 269 16.73 -2.73 6.87
N TYR A 270 15.85 -3.07 7.82
CA TYR A 270 15.32 -4.42 7.99
C TYR A 270 13.98 -4.62 7.24
N VAL A 271 13.45 -3.59 6.56
CA VAL A 271 12.23 -3.72 5.76
C VAL A 271 12.55 -4.41 4.45
N VAL A 272 11.92 -5.56 4.22
CA VAL A 272 12.22 -6.45 3.11
C VAL A 272 12.00 -5.80 1.73
N SER A 273 10.89 -5.08 1.55
CA SER A 273 10.58 -4.36 0.30
C SER A 273 11.71 -3.42 -0.10
N LEU A 274 12.32 -2.74 0.89
CA LEU A 274 13.44 -1.83 0.68
C LEU A 274 14.77 -2.54 0.46
N ILE A 275 15.00 -3.71 1.07
CA ILE A 275 16.16 -4.55 0.75
C ILE A 275 16.09 -4.99 -0.72
N ILE A 276 14.93 -5.49 -1.16
CA ILE A 276 14.73 -5.91 -2.55
C ILE A 276 14.90 -4.71 -3.49
N PHE A 277 14.32 -3.56 -3.18
CA PHE A 277 14.54 -2.33 -3.93
C PHE A 277 16.03 -1.99 -4.07
N LYS A 278 16.82 -2.02 -2.98
CA LYS A 278 18.27 -1.75 -2.99
C LYS A 278 19.05 -2.77 -3.84
N ILE A 279 18.59 -4.01 -3.91
CA ILE A 279 19.18 -5.01 -4.81
C ILE A 279 18.81 -4.68 -6.28
N VAL A 280 17.53 -4.40 -6.55
CA VAL A 280 17.03 -4.13 -7.90
C VAL A 280 17.62 -2.86 -8.50
N ILE A 281 17.84 -1.81 -7.70
CA ILE A 281 18.49 -0.58 -8.18
C ILE A 281 19.93 -0.88 -8.63
N VAL A 282 20.71 -1.66 -7.87
CA VAL A 282 22.07 -2.07 -8.28
C VAL A 282 22.01 -2.94 -9.54
N LEU A 283 21.11 -3.92 -9.57
CA LEU A 283 20.95 -4.82 -10.72
C LEU A 283 20.55 -4.07 -12.00
N ILE A 284 19.62 -3.12 -11.95
CA ILE A 284 19.19 -2.39 -13.14
C ILE A 284 20.31 -1.50 -13.67
N PHE A 285 21.06 -0.81 -12.81
CA PHE A 285 22.21 0.01 -13.23
C PHE A 285 23.33 -0.83 -13.84
N ILE A 286 23.68 -1.96 -13.22
CA ILE A 286 24.62 -2.93 -13.81
C ILE A 286 24.11 -3.39 -15.18
N SER A 287 22.82 -3.73 -15.28
CA SER A 287 22.24 -4.22 -16.52
C SER A 287 22.30 -3.17 -17.65
N TYR A 288 22.15 -1.88 -17.34
CA TYR A 288 22.30 -0.78 -18.29
C TYR A 288 23.77 -0.55 -18.67
N PHE A 289 24.67 -0.55 -17.69
CA PHE A 289 26.11 -0.40 -17.93
C PHE A 289 26.65 -1.50 -18.84
N LEU A 290 26.25 -2.75 -18.63
CA LEU A 290 26.67 -3.87 -19.47
C LEU A 290 26.05 -3.86 -20.88
N ASN A 291 24.97 -3.11 -21.09
CA ASN A 291 24.23 -3.08 -22.35
C ASN A 291 24.14 -1.67 -22.97
N LEU A 292 25.02 -0.73 -22.63
CA LEU A 292 24.89 0.70 -22.98
C LEU A 292 24.41 0.95 -24.43
N LYS A 293 24.92 0.22 -25.43
CA LYS A 293 24.52 0.42 -26.84
C LYS A 293 23.16 -0.17 -27.24
N LYS A 294 22.61 -1.09 -26.45
CA LYS A 294 21.42 -1.90 -26.76
C LYS A 294 20.20 -1.59 -25.88
N VAL A 295 20.35 -0.70 -24.89
CA VAL A 295 19.25 -0.34 -24.00
C VAL A 295 18.20 0.44 -24.79
N ARG A 296 16.91 0.08 -24.57
CA ARG A 296 15.79 0.86 -25.11
C ARG A 296 15.59 2.12 -24.27
N LEU A 297 15.43 3.25 -24.92
CA LEU A 297 15.25 4.52 -24.25
C LEU A 297 13.91 4.59 -23.50
N SER A 298 12.85 3.94 -24.02
CA SER A 298 11.59 3.78 -23.30
C SER A 298 11.76 3.15 -21.92
N HIS A 299 12.68 2.20 -21.79
CA HIS A 299 12.99 1.57 -20.51
C HIS A 299 13.78 2.52 -19.59
N ILE A 300 14.70 3.32 -20.13
CA ILE A 300 15.38 4.36 -19.36
C ILE A 300 14.38 5.41 -18.85
N CYS A 301 13.43 5.83 -19.68
CA CYS A 301 12.36 6.75 -19.27
C CYS A 301 11.50 6.16 -18.15
N LEU A 302 11.16 4.87 -18.22
CA LEU A 302 10.47 4.18 -17.12
C LEU A 302 11.29 4.13 -15.83
N THR A 303 12.57 3.79 -15.92
CA THR A 303 13.46 3.78 -14.76
C THR A 303 13.59 5.18 -14.16
N ALA A 304 13.72 6.21 -15.00
CA ALA A 304 13.76 7.61 -14.55
C ALA A 304 12.46 8.03 -13.86
N LEU A 305 11.29 7.68 -14.42
CA LEU A 305 9.99 7.93 -13.81
C LEU A 305 9.87 7.27 -12.43
N SER A 306 10.15 5.97 -12.34
CA SER A 306 10.11 5.25 -11.06
C SER A 306 11.18 5.75 -10.07
N GLY A 307 12.33 6.19 -10.57
CA GLY A 307 13.39 6.84 -9.81
C GLY A 307 12.94 8.17 -9.19
N ALA A 308 12.22 8.99 -9.95
CA ALA A 308 11.66 10.24 -9.43
C ALA A 308 10.62 9.99 -8.33
N LEU A 309 9.82 8.92 -8.43
CA LEU A 309 8.84 8.55 -7.41
C LEU A 309 9.52 8.06 -6.12
N ILE A 310 10.54 7.20 -6.20
CA ILE A 310 11.21 6.71 -4.99
C ILE A 310 11.92 7.81 -4.20
N LEU A 311 12.36 8.88 -4.88
CA LEU A 311 12.90 10.08 -4.22
C LEU A 311 11.84 10.83 -3.40
N LYS A 312 10.55 10.63 -3.66
CA LYS A 312 9.47 11.22 -2.87
C LYS A 312 9.13 10.44 -1.61
N GLY A 313 9.41 9.13 -1.55
CA GLY A 313 9.17 8.34 -0.35
C GLY A 313 9.35 6.84 -0.56
N SER A 314 9.73 6.15 0.51
CA SER A 314 9.94 4.70 0.54
C SER A 314 8.73 3.87 0.09
N ARG A 315 7.51 4.43 0.20
CA ARG A 315 6.26 3.81 -0.28
C ARG A 315 6.26 3.39 -1.75
N PHE A 316 7.04 4.04 -2.60
CA PHE A 316 7.13 3.72 -4.03
C PHE A 316 8.14 2.59 -4.33
N SER A 317 8.75 1.99 -3.30
CA SER A 317 9.73 0.93 -3.48
C SER A 317 9.18 -0.29 -4.22
N PRO A 318 7.94 -0.77 -3.99
CA PRO A 318 7.42 -1.89 -4.77
C PRO A 318 7.11 -1.49 -6.21
N ASP A 319 6.62 -0.26 -6.45
CA ASP A 319 6.38 0.24 -7.81
C ASP A 319 7.68 0.30 -8.62
N PHE A 320 8.79 0.71 -7.99
CA PHE A 320 10.12 0.66 -8.60
C PHE A 320 10.52 -0.77 -8.95
N VAL A 321 10.31 -1.73 -8.05
CA VAL A 321 10.66 -3.14 -8.28
C VAL A 321 9.79 -3.76 -9.39
N ILE A 322 8.48 -3.48 -9.41
CA ILE A 322 7.53 -3.90 -10.45
C ILE A 322 8.00 -3.46 -11.83
N ILE A 323 8.42 -2.19 -11.96
CA ILE A 323 8.84 -1.60 -13.23
C ILE A 323 10.21 -2.12 -13.66
N ASN A 324 11.19 -2.17 -12.74
CA ASN A 324 12.60 -2.33 -13.12
C ASN A 324 13.10 -3.78 -13.12
N LEU A 325 12.57 -4.67 -12.29
CA LEU A 325 13.07 -6.05 -12.25
C LEU A 325 12.87 -6.79 -13.60
N PRO A 326 11.71 -6.68 -14.30
CA PRO A 326 11.56 -7.29 -15.62
C PRO A 326 12.53 -6.70 -16.65
N LEU A 327 12.85 -5.40 -16.55
CA LEU A 327 13.82 -4.73 -17.42
C LEU A 327 15.24 -5.26 -17.22
N ALA A 328 15.65 -5.50 -15.97
CA ALA A 328 16.94 -6.10 -15.68
C ALA A 328 17.06 -7.49 -16.32
N PHE A 329 16.01 -8.32 -16.24
CA PHE A 329 15.96 -9.64 -16.89
C PHE A 329 16.10 -9.54 -18.42
N LEU A 330 15.42 -8.56 -19.03
CA LEU A 330 15.52 -8.31 -20.46
C LEU A 330 16.95 -7.91 -20.87
N ASN A 331 17.59 -7.02 -20.12
CA ASN A 331 18.95 -6.56 -20.40
C ASN A 331 19.99 -7.68 -20.19
N PHE A 332 19.82 -8.53 -19.17
CA PHE A 332 20.74 -9.66 -18.98
C PHE A 332 20.61 -10.71 -20.09
N LYS A 333 19.44 -10.86 -20.71
CA LYS A 333 19.26 -11.72 -21.88
C LYS A 333 20.05 -11.27 -23.11
N SER A 334 20.31 -9.97 -23.28
CA SER A 334 21.05 -9.45 -24.45
C SER A 334 22.58 -9.60 -24.36
N LEU A 335 23.10 -10.06 -23.21
CA LEU A 335 24.51 -10.38 -23.04
C LEU A 335 24.87 -11.64 -23.85
N LYS A 336 26.02 -11.60 -24.55
CA LYS A 336 26.51 -12.69 -25.43
C LYS A 336 26.65 -14.03 -24.66
N PRO A 337 26.68 -15.19 -25.37
CA PRO A 337 26.55 -16.52 -24.77
C PRO A 337 27.64 -16.94 -23.75
N ARG A 338 28.69 -16.16 -23.53
CA ARG A 338 29.74 -16.50 -22.55
C ARG A 338 29.20 -16.62 -21.12
N PHE A 339 28.17 -15.85 -20.76
CA PHE A 339 27.42 -16.05 -19.50
C PHE A 339 26.30 -17.10 -19.64
N ALA A 340 25.77 -17.31 -20.85
CA ALA A 340 24.78 -18.34 -21.12
C ALA A 340 25.34 -19.76 -20.92
N TYR A 341 26.66 -19.96 -21.02
CA TYR A 341 27.31 -21.25 -20.75
C TYR A 341 27.13 -21.71 -19.28
N LEU A 342 27.11 -20.80 -18.32
CA LEU A 342 26.81 -21.10 -16.90
C LEU A 342 25.33 -21.39 -16.65
N ILE A 343 24.43 -20.82 -17.47
CA ILE A 343 22.96 -20.98 -17.40
C ILE A 343 22.46 -22.13 -18.30
N GLN A 344 23.31 -22.66 -19.19
CA GLN A 344 22.97 -23.65 -20.21
C GLN A 344 22.63 -25.04 -19.66
N ARG A 345 22.96 -25.32 -18.39
CA ARG A 345 22.28 -26.42 -17.67
C ARG A 345 20.90 -25.95 -17.23
N LYS A 346 20.06 -25.62 -18.22
CA LYS A 346 18.70 -25.09 -18.08
C LYS A 346 17.89 -25.82 -17.01
N ILE A 347 18.06 -27.14 -16.93
CA ILE A 347 17.41 -27.99 -15.95
C ILE A 347 17.97 -27.78 -14.53
N ILE A 348 19.29 -27.74 -14.35
CA ILE A 348 19.91 -27.50 -13.03
C ILE A 348 19.57 -26.10 -12.54
N THR A 349 19.65 -25.08 -13.38
CA THR A 349 19.28 -23.72 -13.01
C THR A 349 17.81 -23.61 -12.63
N GLU A 350 16.90 -24.30 -13.33
CA GLU A 350 15.48 -24.32 -12.99
C GLU A 350 15.19 -25.02 -11.66
N TRP A 351 15.81 -26.17 -11.39
CA TRP A 351 15.65 -26.86 -10.11
C TRP A 351 16.30 -26.10 -8.97
N VAL A 352 17.47 -25.47 -9.16
CA VAL A 352 18.09 -24.61 -8.14
C VAL A 352 17.21 -23.41 -7.84
N LEU A 353 16.68 -22.72 -8.85
CA LEU A 353 15.76 -21.60 -8.64
C LEU A 353 14.48 -22.05 -7.95
N LEU A 354 13.94 -23.21 -8.32
CA LEU A 354 12.80 -23.80 -7.62
C LEU A 354 13.12 -24.15 -6.18
N SER A 355 14.30 -24.72 -5.90
CA SER A 355 14.73 -25.01 -4.53
C SER A 355 14.93 -23.73 -3.73
N VAL A 356 15.50 -22.68 -4.32
CA VAL A 356 15.62 -21.36 -3.70
C VAL A 356 14.24 -20.78 -3.40
N VAL A 357 13.33 -20.78 -4.38
CA VAL A 357 11.94 -20.34 -4.19
C VAL A 357 11.26 -21.20 -3.12
N PHE A 358 11.40 -22.52 -3.16
CA PHE A 358 10.77 -23.42 -2.20
C PHE A 358 11.29 -23.23 -0.77
N VAL A 359 12.61 -23.20 -0.58
CA VAL A 359 13.24 -22.94 0.73
C VAL A 359 12.84 -21.57 1.23
N PHE A 360 12.77 -20.59 0.34
CA PHE A 360 12.29 -19.25 0.64
C PHE A 360 10.82 -19.26 1.09
N LEU A 361 9.93 -19.91 0.33
CA LEU A 361 8.51 -20.05 0.67
C LEU A 361 8.34 -20.77 2.01
N ALA A 362 9.12 -21.83 2.25
CA ALA A 362 9.11 -22.55 3.52
C ALA A 362 9.60 -21.66 4.68
N SER A 363 10.63 -20.83 4.46
CA SER A 363 11.13 -19.87 5.45
C SER A 363 10.10 -18.78 5.77
N VAL A 364 9.44 -18.23 4.76
CA VAL A 364 8.37 -17.25 4.94
C VAL A 364 7.16 -17.87 5.64
N PHE A 365 6.83 -19.12 5.33
CA PHE A 365 5.77 -19.85 6.02
C PHE A 365 6.11 -20.10 7.49
N TYR A 366 7.37 -20.45 7.79
CA TYR A 366 7.82 -20.75 9.15
C TYR A 366 8.02 -19.50 10.03
N ASN A 367 8.74 -18.51 9.51
CA ASN A 367 9.10 -17.29 10.25
C ASN A 367 8.05 -16.20 10.15
N GLY A 368 7.15 -16.31 9.18
CA GLY A 368 6.19 -15.27 8.88
C GLY A 368 6.66 -14.23 7.89
N LEU A 369 5.74 -13.30 7.59
CA LEU A 369 6.01 -12.16 6.74
C LEU A 369 6.47 -10.96 7.59
N PRO A 370 7.71 -10.46 7.42
CA PRO A 370 8.17 -9.28 8.14
C PRO A 370 7.45 -8.04 7.58
N LEU A 371 6.32 -7.66 8.19
CA LEU A 371 5.54 -6.50 7.80
C LEU A 371 5.89 -5.33 8.74
N LEU A 372 6.79 -4.45 8.29
CA LEU A 372 7.10 -3.14 8.88
C LEU A 372 7.58 -3.12 10.36
N LEU A 373 8.12 -1.97 10.77
CA LEU A 373 8.64 -1.71 12.12
C LEU A 373 7.63 -2.08 13.21
N ASN A 374 8.06 -2.92 14.15
CA ASN A 374 7.38 -3.20 15.41
C ASN A 374 6.00 -3.86 15.33
N SER A 375 5.47 -4.22 14.15
CA SER A 375 4.33 -5.13 14.10
C SER A 375 4.86 -6.56 14.22
N GLN A 376 4.48 -7.25 15.29
CA GLN A 376 4.63 -8.69 15.37
C GLN A 376 4.05 -9.25 14.07
N GLY A 377 4.90 -9.87 13.25
CA GLY A 377 4.56 -10.27 11.88
C GLY A 377 3.17 -10.88 11.85
N VAL A 378 2.27 -10.31 11.04
CA VAL A 378 0.91 -10.80 10.98
C VAL A 378 0.92 -12.10 10.18
N ASN A 379 1.26 -13.18 10.87
CA ASN A 379 1.16 -14.57 10.43
C ASN A 379 -0.29 -15.07 10.48
N ASN A 380 -1.25 -14.15 10.48
CA ASN A 380 -2.65 -14.47 10.65
C ASN A 380 -3.27 -14.68 9.27
N VAL A 381 -2.86 -15.76 8.61
CA VAL A 381 -3.60 -16.32 7.48
C VAL A 381 -5.01 -16.62 7.97
N GLY A 382 -6.01 -16.17 7.22
CA GLY A 382 -7.41 -16.39 7.53
C GLY A 382 -8.29 -15.20 7.18
N PHE A 383 -9.57 -15.38 7.49
CA PHE A 383 -10.61 -14.38 7.30
C PHE A 383 -10.81 -13.55 8.57
N GLY A 384 -11.35 -12.34 8.42
CA GLY A 384 -11.59 -11.41 9.52
C GLY A 384 -10.55 -10.30 9.63
N ALA A 385 -10.73 -9.43 10.61
CA ALA A 385 -9.78 -8.39 10.98
C ALA A 385 -9.00 -8.79 12.23
N LEU A 386 -7.83 -8.19 12.39
CA LEU A 386 -7.11 -8.22 13.66
C LEU A 386 -7.80 -7.28 14.66
N SER A 387 -7.90 -7.70 15.92
CA SER A 387 -8.56 -6.93 16.99
C SER A 387 -7.95 -5.53 17.17
N SER A 388 -6.64 -5.37 16.98
CA SER A 388 -5.97 -4.06 17.07
C SER A 388 -6.36 -3.07 15.97
N PHE A 389 -6.92 -3.58 14.87
CA PHE A 389 -7.44 -2.76 13.77
C PHE A 389 -8.97 -2.74 13.73
N ALA A 390 -9.64 -3.63 14.48
CA ALA A 390 -11.08 -3.71 14.63
C ALA A 390 -11.45 -3.88 16.12
N PRO A 391 -11.26 -2.82 16.94
CA PRO A 391 -11.40 -2.89 18.39
C PRO A 391 -12.88 -2.97 18.81
N LYS A 392 -13.48 -4.13 18.57
CA LYS A 392 -14.91 -4.37 18.75
C LYS A 392 -15.30 -4.31 20.23
N ASN A 393 -14.60 -5.02 21.12
CA ASN A 393 -14.92 -5.04 22.54
C ASN A 393 -14.82 -3.63 23.17
N MET A 394 -13.86 -2.84 22.71
CA MET A 394 -13.73 -1.45 23.14
C MET A 394 -14.91 -0.59 22.68
N VAL A 395 -15.39 -0.76 21.45
CA VAL A 395 -16.59 -0.04 20.96
C VAL A 395 -17.85 -0.56 21.65
N ASP A 396 -18.01 -1.88 21.79
CA ASP A 396 -19.11 -2.51 22.52
C ASP A 396 -19.16 -1.95 23.96
N PHE A 397 -18.02 -1.82 24.64
CA PHE A 397 -17.94 -1.18 25.96
C PHE A 397 -18.42 0.29 25.96
N LEU A 398 -18.06 1.07 24.94
CA LEU A 398 -18.54 2.46 24.81
C LEU A 398 -20.06 2.51 24.58
N GLU A 399 -20.62 1.61 23.77
CA GLU A 399 -22.05 1.52 23.46
C GLU A 399 -22.88 1.03 24.65
N GLU A 400 -22.49 -0.10 25.27
CA GLU A 400 -23.18 -0.70 26.42
C GLU A 400 -23.29 0.25 27.61
N ASN A 401 -22.29 1.13 27.79
CA ASN A 401 -22.24 2.11 28.87
C ASN A 401 -22.73 3.51 28.45
N ASN A 402 -23.26 3.67 27.23
CA ASN A 402 -23.74 4.95 26.69
C ASN A 402 -22.71 6.09 26.80
N ILE A 403 -21.43 5.77 26.62
CA ILE A 403 -20.35 6.76 26.62
C ILE A 403 -20.39 7.48 25.28
N SER A 404 -20.67 8.78 25.30
CA SER A 404 -20.75 9.67 24.14
C SER A 404 -20.22 11.06 24.49
N GLY A 405 -19.97 11.88 23.46
CA GLY A 405 -19.43 13.24 23.60
C GLY A 405 -18.20 13.49 22.73
N LYS A 406 -17.43 14.51 23.07
CA LYS A 406 -16.21 14.87 22.32
C LYS A 406 -15.06 13.93 22.67
N VAL A 407 -14.85 12.94 21.81
CA VAL A 407 -13.72 12.01 21.94
C VAL A 407 -12.40 12.68 21.56
N PHE A 408 -11.31 12.45 22.29
CA PHE A 408 -9.97 12.50 21.69
C PHE A 408 -9.59 11.08 21.31
N ASN A 409 -9.44 10.81 20.01
CA ASN A 409 -9.04 9.50 19.55
C ASN A 409 -7.69 9.57 18.84
N GLU A 410 -6.90 8.51 18.98
CA GLU A 410 -5.75 8.30 18.11
C GLU A 410 -6.22 8.14 16.64
N VAL A 411 -5.45 8.66 15.69
CA VAL A 411 -5.72 8.58 14.24
C VAL A 411 -6.01 7.16 13.77
N GLY A 412 -5.28 6.17 14.30
CA GLY A 412 -5.44 4.77 13.89
C GLY A 412 -6.71 4.08 14.39
N VAL A 413 -7.47 4.68 15.33
CA VAL A 413 -8.76 4.13 15.78
C VAL A 413 -9.95 4.89 15.19
N GLY A 414 -9.71 6.10 14.66
CA GLY A 414 -10.75 6.99 14.13
C GLY A 414 -11.61 6.32 13.05
N GLY A 415 -10.99 5.57 12.13
CA GLY A 415 -11.72 4.85 11.09
C GLY A 415 -12.75 3.85 11.62
N TYR A 416 -12.40 3.09 12.67
CA TYR A 416 -13.31 2.11 13.26
C TYR A 416 -14.43 2.75 14.09
N LEU A 417 -14.13 3.86 14.77
CA LEU A 417 -15.15 4.67 15.46
C LEU A 417 -16.16 5.24 14.46
N ILE A 418 -15.70 5.76 13.32
CA ILE A 418 -16.57 6.21 12.22
C ILE A 418 -17.46 5.06 11.73
N PHE A 419 -16.87 3.90 11.48
CA PHE A 419 -17.60 2.74 10.97
C PHE A 419 -18.71 2.28 11.91
N SER A 420 -18.45 2.26 13.21
CA SER A 420 -19.37 1.67 14.18
C SER A 420 -20.36 2.68 14.75
N ARG A 421 -19.96 3.95 14.92
CA ARG A 421 -20.70 4.93 15.73
C ARG A 421 -21.23 6.14 14.98
N TRP A 422 -20.83 6.35 13.72
CA TRP A 422 -21.41 7.44 12.93
C TRP A 422 -22.88 7.13 12.57
N PRO A 423 -23.82 8.09 12.66
CA PRO A 423 -23.63 9.53 12.92
C PRO A 423 -23.76 9.96 14.39
N ALA A 424 -23.91 9.03 15.33
CA ALA A 424 -24.15 9.36 16.74
C ALA A 424 -22.96 10.08 17.38
N ASP A 425 -21.73 9.67 17.05
CA ASP A 425 -20.49 10.33 17.49
C ASP A 425 -19.61 10.75 16.31
N LEU A 426 -19.00 11.92 16.43
CA LEU A 426 -18.00 12.45 15.52
C LEU A 426 -16.60 12.25 16.12
N VAL A 427 -15.61 11.97 15.27
CA VAL A 427 -14.23 11.74 15.71
C VAL A 427 -13.42 13.03 15.80
N PHE A 428 -12.33 12.99 16.57
CA PHE A 428 -11.34 14.07 16.63
C PHE A 428 -10.46 14.10 15.38
N ILE A 429 -10.03 12.92 14.92
CA ILE A 429 -9.16 12.75 13.75
C ILE A 429 -9.31 11.34 13.19
N ASP A 430 -9.11 11.17 11.88
CA ASP A 430 -8.98 9.87 11.22
C ASP A 430 -7.93 9.91 10.10
N GLY A 431 -7.76 8.79 9.39
CA GLY A 431 -6.72 8.64 8.37
C GLY A 431 -6.88 9.50 7.11
N ARG A 432 -7.99 10.22 6.94
CA ARG A 432 -8.17 11.25 5.89
C ARG A 432 -7.42 12.53 6.25
N THR A 433 -6.14 12.42 6.60
CA THR A 433 -5.30 13.53 7.10
C THR A 433 -5.31 14.79 6.24
N PRO A 434 -5.42 14.75 4.88
CA PRO A 434 -5.49 15.97 4.08
C PRO A 434 -6.73 16.84 4.36
N VAL A 435 -7.80 16.26 4.91
CA VAL A 435 -9.04 16.99 5.27
C VAL A 435 -8.79 17.96 6.43
N TYR A 436 -7.91 17.60 7.36
CA TYR A 436 -7.62 18.40 8.56
C TYR A 436 -6.58 19.50 8.32
N GLY A 437 -5.68 19.30 7.35
CA GLY A 437 -4.59 20.22 7.05
C GLY A 437 -3.32 19.99 7.90
N ASP A 438 -2.22 20.57 7.44
CA ASP A 438 -0.88 20.34 8.01
C ASP A 438 -0.75 20.89 9.43
N ASP A 439 -1.22 22.12 9.67
CA ASP A 439 -1.17 22.79 10.98
C ASP A 439 -1.92 22.01 12.07
N PHE A 440 -3.09 21.46 11.74
CA PHE A 440 -3.85 20.64 12.67
C PHE A 440 -3.09 19.35 13.00
N TYR A 441 -2.55 18.69 11.97
CA TYR A 441 -1.80 17.44 12.14
C TYR A 441 -0.52 17.64 12.96
N GLN A 442 0.19 18.75 12.77
CA GLN A 442 1.35 19.12 13.61
C GLN A 442 0.96 19.26 15.09
N LYS A 443 -0.13 19.98 15.38
CA LYS A 443 -0.65 20.13 16.75
C LYS A 443 -1.04 18.79 17.35
N TYR A 444 -1.69 17.93 16.56
CA TYR A 444 -2.05 16.58 16.98
C TYR A 444 -0.81 15.73 17.31
N ILE A 445 0.21 15.68 16.45
CA ILE A 445 1.43 14.89 16.73
C ILE A 445 2.18 15.44 17.95
N ALA A 446 2.18 16.76 18.16
CA ALA A 446 2.82 17.39 19.30
C ALA A 446 2.24 16.93 20.65
N VAL A 447 0.98 16.49 20.69
CA VAL A 447 0.33 15.89 21.89
C VAL A 447 1.15 14.76 22.48
N PHE A 448 1.65 13.89 21.62
CA PHE A 448 2.35 12.66 22.04
C PHE A 448 3.77 12.94 22.53
N SER A 449 4.31 14.13 22.25
CA SER A 449 5.66 14.52 22.65
C SER A 449 5.70 15.11 24.07
N HIS A 450 4.69 15.90 24.45
CA HIS A 450 4.65 16.58 25.75
C HIS A 450 3.22 16.80 26.25
N SER A 451 2.98 16.56 27.54
CA SER A 451 1.64 16.69 28.15
C SER A 451 1.03 18.09 28.05
N ARG A 452 1.84 19.16 28.05
CA ARG A 452 1.34 20.54 27.87
C ARG A 452 0.61 20.73 26.54
N ASN A 453 1.03 20.02 25.49
CA ASN A 453 0.37 20.10 24.18
C ASN A 453 -1.02 19.45 24.22
N PHE A 454 -1.15 18.32 24.93
CA PHE A 454 -2.45 17.70 25.22
C PHE A 454 -3.35 18.65 26.00
N GLU A 455 -2.85 19.25 27.09
CA GLU A 455 -3.61 20.20 27.91
C GLU A 455 -4.11 21.41 27.11
N ASN A 456 -3.28 21.95 26.21
CA ASN A 456 -3.67 23.05 25.34
C ASN A 456 -4.79 22.66 24.37
N LEU A 457 -4.77 21.43 23.85
CA LEU A 457 -5.85 20.93 23.00
C LEU A 457 -7.12 20.63 23.79
N ASP A 458 -7.03 20.06 24.98
CA ASP A 458 -8.20 19.84 25.85
C ASP A 458 -8.87 21.16 26.26
N LYS A 459 -8.09 22.25 26.43
CA LYS A 459 -8.66 23.59 26.67
C LYS A 459 -9.47 24.14 25.51
N ILE A 460 -9.16 23.74 24.28
CA ILE A 460 -9.84 24.23 23.07
C ILE A 460 -11.05 23.35 22.77
N TYR A 461 -10.85 22.03 22.79
CA TYR A 461 -11.85 21.08 22.32
C TYR A 461 -12.75 20.55 23.44
N HIS A 462 -12.29 20.57 24.70
CA HIS A 462 -12.98 20.06 25.88
C HIS A 462 -13.37 18.59 25.71
N PHE A 463 -12.39 17.70 25.78
CA PHE A 463 -12.60 16.27 25.58
C PHE A 463 -13.39 15.67 26.74
N ASP A 464 -14.32 14.79 26.41
CA ASP A 464 -15.15 14.04 27.36
C ASP A 464 -14.53 12.68 27.69
N TYR A 465 -13.93 12.03 26.69
CA TYR A 465 -13.28 10.73 26.83
C TYR A 465 -12.13 10.59 25.81
N LEU A 466 -11.19 9.71 26.10
CA LEU A 466 -10.00 9.47 25.29
C LEU A 466 -9.95 8.01 24.86
N VAL A 467 -9.56 7.75 23.61
CA VAL A 467 -9.44 6.41 23.04
C VAL A 467 -8.07 6.22 22.39
N PHE A 468 -7.34 5.19 22.81
CA PHE A 468 -5.99 4.86 22.32
C PHE A 468 -5.94 3.40 21.86
N LYS A 469 -5.14 3.11 20.84
CA LYS A 469 -4.93 1.72 20.40
C LYS A 469 -3.98 0.97 21.33
N ALA A 470 -4.17 -0.34 21.42
CA ALA A 470 -3.29 -1.21 22.19
C ALA A 470 -1.86 -1.30 21.62
N ASP A 471 -1.71 -1.31 20.29
CA ASP A 471 -0.40 -1.45 19.63
C ASP A 471 0.51 -0.21 19.81
N GLN A 472 -0.08 0.96 20.04
CA GLN A 472 0.65 2.20 20.36
C GLN A 472 0.83 2.44 21.86
N ALA A 473 0.17 1.67 22.72
CA ALA A 473 0.15 1.93 24.17
C ALA A 473 1.55 2.00 24.79
N TRP A 474 2.49 1.18 24.34
CA TRP A 474 3.88 1.24 24.83
C TRP A 474 4.67 2.42 24.27
N ASN A 475 4.44 2.78 23.00
CA ASN A 475 5.06 3.96 22.39
C ASN A 475 4.60 5.24 23.10
N LEU A 476 3.32 5.28 23.50
CA LEU A 476 2.69 6.38 24.22
C LEU A 476 2.74 6.24 25.75
N ARG A 477 3.59 5.36 26.28
CA ARG A 477 3.65 5.05 27.73
C ARG A 477 3.79 6.27 28.64
N TYR A 478 4.51 7.32 28.22
CA TYR A 478 4.64 8.55 28.99
C TYR A 478 3.36 9.39 29.00
N MET A 479 2.59 9.36 27.91
CA MET A 479 1.25 9.96 27.88
C MET A 479 0.31 9.21 28.82
N HIS A 480 0.34 7.87 28.81
CA HIS A 480 -0.42 7.05 29.75
C HIS A 480 0.00 7.28 31.22
N GLU A 481 1.30 7.42 31.50
CA GLU A 481 1.80 7.79 32.83
C GLU A 481 1.28 9.16 33.28
N TYR A 482 1.25 10.14 32.38
CA TYR A 482 0.69 11.47 32.65
C TYR A 482 -0.83 11.40 32.92
N LEU A 483 -1.59 10.74 32.05
CA LEU A 483 -3.05 10.60 32.20
C LEU A 483 -3.41 9.89 33.50
N TRP A 484 -2.64 8.85 33.87
CA TRP A 484 -2.83 8.13 35.12
C TRP A 484 -2.59 8.98 36.38
N LYS A 485 -1.65 9.93 36.31
CA LYS A 485 -1.36 10.87 37.41
C LYS A 485 -2.32 12.06 37.45
N ASN A 486 -3.02 12.36 36.35
CA ASN A 486 -3.92 13.49 36.26
C ASN A 486 -5.31 13.13 36.82
N PRO A 487 -5.79 13.79 37.89
CA PRO A 487 -7.07 13.45 38.52
C PRO A 487 -8.30 13.70 37.63
N MET A 488 -8.14 14.45 36.53
CA MET A 488 -9.21 14.66 35.56
C MET A 488 -9.51 13.44 34.71
N TRP A 489 -8.60 12.46 34.61
CA TRP A 489 -8.74 11.33 33.69
C TRP A 489 -8.69 9.99 34.44
N LYS A 490 -9.65 9.12 34.15
CA LYS A 490 -9.79 7.81 34.79
C LYS A 490 -9.81 6.71 33.75
N LEU A 491 -8.93 5.73 33.88
CA LEU A 491 -8.89 4.55 33.00
C LEU A 491 -10.05 3.62 33.37
N VAL A 492 -10.93 3.33 32.42
CA VAL A 492 -12.14 2.49 32.64
C VAL A 492 -12.16 1.22 31.79
N PHE A 493 -11.34 1.16 30.75
CA PHE A 493 -11.24 0.01 29.86
C PHE A 493 -9.80 -0.19 29.41
N PHE A 494 -9.36 -1.44 29.43
CA PHE A 494 -8.10 -1.89 28.86
C PHE A 494 -8.29 -3.29 28.28
N ASP A 495 -8.05 -3.43 26.99
CA ASP A 495 -7.85 -4.71 26.33
C ASP A 495 -6.47 -4.64 25.64
N GLY A 496 -5.57 -5.55 26.02
CA GLY A 496 -4.19 -5.57 25.53
C GLY A 496 -4.05 -5.85 24.03
N SER A 497 -5.14 -6.22 23.35
CA SER A 497 -5.21 -6.44 21.91
C SER A 497 -5.97 -5.34 21.16
N GLU A 498 -6.86 -4.59 21.82
CA GLU A 498 -7.73 -3.60 21.17
C GLU A 498 -7.37 -2.16 21.52
N GLY A 499 -7.41 -1.77 22.79
CA GLY A 499 -7.20 -0.38 23.18
C GLY A 499 -7.45 -0.03 24.64
N LEU A 500 -7.42 1.27 24.89
CA LEU A 500 -7.61 1.91 26.20
C LEU A 500 -8.66 3.01 26.10
N VAL A 501 -9.55 3.09 27.09
CA VAL A 501 -10.52 4.19 27.23
C VAL A 501 -10.32 4.91 28.55
N TYR A 502 -10.16 6.23 28.48
CA TYR A 502 -10.17 7.12 29.64
C TYR A 502 -11.44 7.96 29.63
N LEU A 503 -12.09 8.12 30.78
CA LEU A 503 -13.18 9.06 30.97
C LEU A 503 -12.72 10.29 31.74
N ARG A 504 -13.30 11.44 31.41
CA ARG A 504 -13.15 12.64 32.24
C ARG A 504 -13.86 12.43 33.57
N ASN A 505 -13.25 12.87 34.66
CA ASN A 505 -13.84 12.84 35.99
C ASN A 505 -14.88 13.96 36.16
N ILE A 506 -16.08 13.73 35.62
CA ILE A 506 -17.22 14.67 35.65
C ILE A 506 -18.50 13.95 36.10
N PRO A 507 -19.49 14.67 36.66
CA PRO A 507 -20.70 14.06 37.23
C PRO A 507 -21.45 13.10 36.30
N ARG A 508 -21.44 13.37 34.99
CA ARG A 508 -22.08 12.52 33.97
C ARG A 508 -21.52 11.08 33.97
N PHE A 509 -20.23 10.91 34.27
CA PHE A 509 -19.58 9.61 34.22
C PHE A 509 -19.44 8.91 35.58
N ASN A 510 -19.88 9.52 36.69
CA ASN A 510 -19.70 8.98 38.04
C ASN A 510 -20.14 7.51 38.17
N LYS A 511 -21.34 7.17 37.65
CA LYS A 511 -21.85 5.77 37.70
C LYS A 511 -20.94 4.77 37.00
N ILE A 512 -20.28 5.19 35.91
CA ILE A 512 -19.37 4.34 35.14
C ILE A 512 -18.02 4.25 35.87
N LEU A 513 -17.53 5.38 36.39
CA LEU A 513 -16.30 5.44 37.17
C LEU A 513 -16.37 4.54 38.40
N ASP A 514 -17.47 4.60 39.16
CA ASP A 514 -17.68 3.76 40.35
C ASP A 514 -17.61 2.26 40.04
N LYS A 515 -18.02 1.87 38.82
CA LYS A 515 -18.09 0.46 38.40
C LYS A 515 -16.82 -0.03 37.71
N TYR A 516 -16.19 0.80 36.89
CA TYR A 516 -15.16 0.37 35.94
C TYR A 516 -13.80 1.04 36.12
N GLU A 517 -13.66 2.02 37.02
CA GLU A 517 -12.35 2.63 37.28
C GLU A 517 -11.31 1.56 37.66
N MET A 518 -10.27 1.46 36.84
CA MET A 518 -9.19 0.51 37.06
C MET A 518 -8.32 0.98 38.23
N LYS A 519 -8.00 0.09 39.17
CA LYS A 519 -7.12 0.38 40.31
C LYS A 519 -5.62 0.28 39.98
N ARG A 520 -5.29 -0.35 38.86
CA ARG A 520 -3.93 -0.57 38.37
C ARG A 520 -3.86 -0.23 36.90
N HIS A 521 -2.72 0.29 36.47
CA HIS A 521 -2.51 0.68 35.09
C HIS A 521 -1.47 -0.24 34.45
N PRO A 522 -1.85 -1.16 33.55
CA PRO A 522 -0.96 -2.19 33.01
C PRO A 522 0.35 -1.66 32.42
N ILE A 523 0.28 -0.58 31.62
CA ILE A 523 1.46 0.05 31.01
C ILE A 523 2.37 0.74 32.04
N VAL A 524 1.80 1.53 32.97
CA VAL A 524 2.57 2.26 33.99
C VAL A 524 3.22 1.29 34.98
N ASP A 525 2.54 0.21 35.35
CA ASP A 525 3.12 -0.81 36.22
C ASP A 525 4.25 -1.56 35.52
N ALA A 526 4.11 -1.90 34.24
CA ALA A 526 5.19 -2.47 33.43
C ALA A 526 6.40 -1.53 33.28
N MET A 527 6.21 -0.20 33.25
CA MET A 527 7.31 0.76 33.28
C MET A 527 8.10 0.74 34.58
N LYS A 528 7.42 0.57 35.73
CA LYS A 528 8.11 0.49 37.03
C LYS A 528 9.01 -0.73 37.13
N ILE A 529 8.53 -1.88 36.62
CA ILE A 529 9.28 -3.14 36.62
C ILE A 529 10.58 -3.03 35.81
N ARG A 530 10.57 -2.31 34.68
CA ARG A 530 11.77 -2.13 33.84
C ARG A 530 12.76 -1.07 34.34
N ARG A 531 12.39 -0.28 35.35
CA ARG A 531 13.26 0.72 35.99
C ARG A 531 14.01 0.15 37.19
N LEU A 532 13.51 -0.95 37.74
CA LEU A 532 14.19 -1.80 38.73
C LEU A 532 15.12 -2.77 37.98
#